data_AF-A0A3D4GV29-F1
#
_entry.id   AF-A0A3D4GV29-F1
#
_cell.length_a   1.000
_cell.length_b   1.000
_cell.length_c   1.000
_cell.angle_alpha   90.00
_cell.angle_beta   90.00
_cell.angle_gamma   90.00
#
_symmetry.space_group_name_H-M   'P 1'
#
loop_
_entity.id
_entity.type
_entity.pdbx_description
1 polymer ?
#
loop_
_entity_poly.entity_id
_entity_poly.type
_entity_poly.pdbx_seq_one_letter_code
_entity_poly.pdbx_strand_id
1 'polypeptide(L)'
;MKLALENGVRVGRLTRWMVFGLILGLTAGYFFTLETIYDYGLFVLGQQGNGRGSARIGRYYHYLYADVATRQGSTDWYRLIFHGLGVLVTWLLVVLRQRFLRWPLHPMGFIYGTGFGWFVWGASFVGWFCKWVVARYGGARTYLTVRPFFLGLIFGEICVRALWIGVSLMQGEMGGGFVM
;
A
#
# COMPACT_ATOMS: atom_id res chain seq x y z
N MET A 1 -17.43 0.38 -12.16
CA MET A 1 -18.09 1.13 -13.26
C MET A 1 -19.50 0.62 -13.55
N LYS A 2 -19.74 -0.71 -13.66
CA LYS A 2 -21.11 -1.27 -13.76
C LYS A 2 -22.04 -0.91 -12.58
N LEU A 3 -21.53 -0.93 -11.34
CA LEU A 3 -22.29 -0.52 -10.13
C LEU A 3 -22.68 0.98 -10.07
N ALA A 4 -22.01 1.85 -10.84
CA ALA A 4 -22.32 3.28 -10.89
C ALA A 4 -23.42 3.62 -11.92
N LEU A 5 -23.58 2.76 -12.94
CA LEU A 5 -24.64 2.86 -13.94
C LEU A 5 -26.00 2.41 -13.38
N GLU A 6 -26.01 1.42 -12.47
CA GLU A 6 -27.24 0.95 -11.81
C GLU A 6 -27.82 1.96 -10.80
N ASN A 7 -27.02 2.91 -10.29
CA ASN A 7 -27.43 3.86 -9.24
C ASN A 7 -27.62 5.31 -9.74
N GLY A 8 -27.62 5.56 -11.05
CA GLY A 8 -27.86 6.91 -11.62
C GLY A 8 -26.77 7.96 -11.31
N VAL A 9 -25.62 7.57 -10.76
CA VAL A 9 -24.53 8.49 -10.41
C VAL A 9 -23.66 8.75 -11.64
N ARG A 10 -23.59 10.01 -12.09
CA ARG A 10 -22.68 10.44 -13.17
C ARG A 10 -21.24 10.04 -12.83
N VAL A 11 -20.67 9.14 -13.63
CA VAL A 11 -19.32 8.58 -13.44
C VAL A 11 -18.27 9.68 -13.25
N GLY A 12 -18.34 10.77 -14.01
CA GLY A 12 -17.41 11.90 -13.89
C GLY A 12 -17.51 12.71 -12.59
N ARG A 13 -18.62 12.62 -11.85
CA ARG A 13 -18.74 13.19 -10.49
C ARG A 13 -18.12 12.24 -9.47
N LEU A 14 -18.39 10.93 -9.59
CA LEU A 14 -17.80 9.90 -8.74
C LEU A 14 -16.27 9.91 -8.83
N THR A 15 -15.71 9.89 -10.04
CA THR A 15 -14.25 9.91 -10.25
C THR A 15 -13.60 11.13 -9.62
N ARG A 16 -14.22 12.32 -9.71
CA ARG A 16 -13.69 13.54 -9.08
C ARG A 16 -13.64 13.44 -7.56
N TRP A 17 -14.70 12.94 -6.93
CA TRP A 17 -14.72 12.73 -5.47
C TRP A 17 -13.71 11.67 -5.02
N MET A 18 -13.51 10.61 -5.81
CA MET A 18 -12.48 9.61 -5.55
C MET A 18 -11.07 10.19 -5.62
N VAL A 19 -10.78 11.01 -6.64
CA VAL A 19 -9.47 11.68 -6.78
C VAL A 19 -9.26 12.68 -5.65
N PHE A 20 -10.28 13.47 -5.30
CA PHE A 20 -10.21 14.40 -4.18
C PHE A 20 -9.94 13.68 -2.86
N GLY A 21 -10.68 12.61 -2.56
CA GLY A 21 -10.46 11.80 -1.36
C GLY A 21 -9.08 11.15 -1.32
N LEU A 22 -8.57 10.70 -2.47
CA LEU A 22 -7.21 10.16 -2.59
C LEU A 22 -6.15 11.23 -2.23
N ILE A 23 -6.26 12.43 -2.82
CA ILE A 23 -5.31 13.52 -2.57
C ILE A 23 -5.37 13.95 -1.10
N LEU A 24 -6.57 14.13 -0.56
CA LEU A 24 -6.76 14.53 0.84
C LEU A 24 -6.18 13.47 1.79
N GLY A 25 -6.47 12.20 1.55
CA GLY A 25 -5.95 11.09 2.37
C GLY A 25 -4.44 10.95 2.32
N LEU A 26 -3.83 11.10 1.13
CA LEU A 26 -2.37 11.08 0.98
C LEU A 26 -1.71 12.26 1.70
N THR A 27 -2.31 13.44 1.61
CA THR A 27 -1.79 14.67 2.22
C THR A 27 -1.89 14.59 3.75
N ALA A 28 -3.05 14.22 4.28
CA ALA A 28 -3.25 14.03 5.71
C ALA A 28 -2.34 12.93 6.26
N GLY A 29 -2.21 11.80 5.55
CA GLY A 29 -1.32 10.71 5.94
C GLY A 29 0.16 11.12 5.94
N TYR A 30 0.58 11.95 4.98
CA TYR A 30 1.94 12.50 4.94
C TYR A 30 2.23 13.35 6.18
N PHE A 31 1.38 14.35 6.49
CA PHE A 31 1.59 15.22 7.65
C PHE A 31 1.56 14.45 8.97
N PHE A 32 0.57 13.57 9.15
CA PHE A 32 0.43 12.78 10.37
C PHE A 32 1.64 11.88 10.60
N THR A 33 2.14 11.25 9.53
CA THR A 33 3.36 10.42 9.61
C THR A 33 4.57 11.26 9.97
N LEU A 34 4.67 12.48 9.42
CA LEU A 34 5.79 13.38 9.66
C LEU A 34 5.81 13.83 11.13
N GLU A 35 4.70 14.32 11.64
CA GLU A 35 4.52 14.71 13.05
C GLU A 35 4.84 13.55 14.00
N THR A 36 4.26 12.37 13.74
CA THR A 36 4.49 11.17 14.55
C THR A 36 5.98 10.77 14.59
N ILE A 37 6.68 10.88 13.46
CA ILE A 37 8.12 10.58 13.38
C ILE A 37 8.95 11.62 14.15
N TYR A 38 8.57 12.90 14.09
CA TYR A 38 9.27 13.97 14.79
C TYR A 38 9.12 13.88 16.31
N ASP A 39 7.93 13.52 16.80
CA ASP A 39 7.63 13.51 18.24
C ASP A 39 8.09 12.23 18.94
N TYR A 40 7.84 11.06 18.35
CA TYR A 40 8.12 9.76 18.98
C TYR A 40 9.44 9.14 18.52
N GLY A 41 10.02 9.65 17.44
CA GLY A 41 11.19 9.07 16.81
C GLY A 41 10.86 7.77 16.05
N LEU A 42 11.62 7.52 14.99
CA LEU A 42 11.35 6.41 14.05
C LEU A 42 11.45 5.00 14.67
N PHE A 43 12.21 4.85 15.77
CA PHE A 43 12.46 3.56 16.40
C PHE A 43 11.38 3.13 17.41
N VAL A 44 10.74 4.08 18.09
CA VAL A 44 9.61 3.77 18.99
C VAL A 44 8.40 3.32 18.17
N LEU A 45 8.23 3.88 16.97
CA LEU A 45 7.24 3.44 15.98
C LEU A 45 7.60 2.10 15.31
N GLY A 46 8.82 1.62 15.54
CA GLY A 46 9.46 0.56 14.78
C GLY A 46 9.41 -0.79 15.47
N GLN A 47 8.24 -1.43 15.54
CA GLN A 47 8.12 -2.91 15.53
C GLN A 47 6.66 -3.42 15.46
N GLN A 48 5.67 -2.52 15.54
CA GLN A 48 4.34 -2.89 16.00
C GLN A 48 3.26 -2.56 14.95
N GLY A 49 2.47 -3.56 14.56
CA GLY A 49 1.35 -3.42 13.61
C GLY A 49 1.69 -2.89 12.21
N ASN A 50 0.81 -2.04 11.65
CA ASN A 50 0.98 -1.40 10.32
C ASN A 50 2.27 -0.56 10.22
N GLY A 51 2.85 -0.18 11.37
CA GLY A 51 4.19 0.35 11.49
C GLY A 51 5.26 -0.56 10.88
N ARG A 52 5.05 -1.87 10.66
CA ARG A 52 6.05 -2.72 9.98
C ARG A 52 6.24 -2.41 8.49
N GLY A 53 5.20 -1.92 7.81
CA GLY A 53 5.29 -1.46 6.42
C GLY A 53 5.87 -0.04 6.36
N SER A 54 5.32 0.86 7.17
CA SER A 54 5.75 2.26 7.27
C SER A 54 7.12 2.45 7.92
N ALA A 55 7.54 1.60 8.85
CA ALA A 55 8.87 1.58 9.45
C ALA A 55 9.88 0.78 8.63
N ARG A 56 9.47 0.11 7.53
CA ARG A 56 10.41 -0.47 6.54
C ARG A 56 10.66 0.45 5.35
N ILE A 57 9.62 1.09 4.86
CA ILE A 57 9.76 2.32 4.07
C ILE A 57 10.57 3.32 4.90
N GLY A 58 10.16 3.49 6.17
CA GLY A 58 10.88 4.20 7.21
C GLY A 58 12.29 3.67 7.43
N ARG A 59 12.58 2.37 7.31
CA ARG A 59 13.95 1.82 7.42
C ARG A 59 14.80 2.12 6.19
N TYR A 60 14.20 2.18 4.99
CA TYR A 60 14.85 2.78 3.81
C TYR A 60 15.18 4.25 4.07
N TYR A 61 14.24 5.02 4.63
CA TYR A 61 14.48 6.38 5.14
C TYR A 61 15.45 6.42 6.33
N HIS A 62 15.55 5.38 7.13
CA HIS A 62 16.48 5.31 8.26
C HIS A 62 17.90 5.04 7.79
N TYR A 63 18.10 4.21 6.76
CA TYR A 63 19.40 4.15 6.08
C TYR A 63 19.73 5.47 5.39
N LEU A 64 18.73 6.29 5.04
CA LEU A 64 18.94 7.69 4.63
C LEU A 64 19.35 8.57 5.83
N TYR A 65 18.69 8.45 6.99
CA TYR A 65 18.94 9.30 8.17
C TYR A 65 20.16 8.89 9.01
N ALA A 66 20.49 7.61 9.14
CA ALA A 66 21.72 7.14 9.81
C ALA A 66 22.97 7.52 9.02
N ASP A 67 22.84 7.58 7.69
CA ASP A 67 23.89 8.03 6.77
C ASP A 67 23.97 9.57 6.73
N VAL A 68 22.86 10.29 6.94
CA VAL A 68 22.82 11.78 7.08
C VAL A 68 23.22 12.25 8.49
N ALA A 69 22.92 11.51 9.56
CA ALA A 69 23.35 11.82 10.91
C ALA A 69 24.88 11.66 11.07
N THR A 70 25.51 10.86 10.19
CA THR A 70 26.96 10.70 10.09
C THR A 70 27.59 11.60 9.02
N ARG A 71 26.81 12.12 8.06
CA ARG A 71 27.24 13.09 7.03
C ARG A 71 26.49 14.41 7.16
N GLN A 72 27.10 15.40 7.80
CA GLN A 72 26.71 16.80 7.57
C GLN A 72 26.99 17.14 6.10
N GLY A 73 25.94 17.21 5.27
CA GLY A 73 26.09 17.40 3.83
C GLY A 73 24.83 17.95 3.18
N SER A 74 25.02 18.71 2.09
CA SER A 74 23.95 19.25 1.25
C SER A 74 23.05 18.17 0.67
N THR A 75 21.86 18.56 0.22
CA THR A 75 20.85 17.70 -0.43
C THR A 75 21.46 16.66 -1.38
N ASP A 76 21.18 15.37 -1.14
CA ASP A 76 21.61 14.27 -2.00
C ASP A 76 20.74 14.21 -3.27
N TRP A 77 21.18 14.97 -4.28
CA TRP A 77 20.52 15.05 -5.58
C TRP A 77 20.45 13.71 -6.31
N TYR A 78 21.44 12.84 -6.13
CA TYR A 78 21.50 11.55 -6.81
C TYR A 78 20.33 10.65 -6.36
N ARG A 79 20.03 10.66 -5.07
CA ARG A 79 18.91 9.90 -4.50
C ARG A 79 17.54 10.47 -4.89
N LEU A 80 17.41 11.79 -4.97
CA LEU A 80 16.20 12.46 -5.48
C LEU A 80 15.92 12.08 -6.94
N ILE A 81 16.96 12.04 -7.78
CA ILE A 81 16.84 11.62 -9.17
C ILE A 81 16.36 10.18 -9.28
N PHE A 82 16.91 9.24 -8.50
CA PHE A 82 16.44 7.84 -8.52
C PHE A 82 15.01 7.67 -8.00
N HIS A 83 14.58 8.45 -6.99
CA HIS A 83 13.19 8.48 -6.57
C HIS A 83 12.27 8.97 -7.69
N GLY A 84 12.64 10.09 -8.33
CA GLY A 84 11.92 10.62 -9.50
C GLY A 84 11.85 9.61 -10.64
N LEU A 85 12.94 8.88 -10.89
CA LEU A 85 13.00 7.82 -11.90
C LEU A 85 12.06 6.67 -11.56
N GLY A 86 12.00 6.23 -10.30
CA GLY A 86 11.08 5.19 -9.86
C GLY A 86 9.61 5.57 -10.07
N VAL A 87 9.25 6.82 -9.76
CA VAL A 87 7.91 7.38 -10.02
C VAL A 87 7.64 7.39 -11.53
N LEU A 88 8.58 7.90 -12.33
CA LEU A 88 8.45 7.99 -13.78
C LEU A 88 8.26 6.61 -14.41
N VAL A 89 9.09 5.62 -14.05
CA VAL A 89 9.02 4.25 -14.59
C VAL A 89 7.68 3.60 -14.22
N THR A 90 7.24 3.75 -12.98
CA THR A 90 5.95 3.21 -12.53
C THR A 90 4.79 3.85 -13.27
N TRP A 91 4.82 5.17 -13.44
CA TRP A 91 3.80 5.92 -14.18
C TRP A 91 3.74 5.49 -15.66
N LEU A 92 4.90 5.36 -16.31
CA LEU A 92 5.00 4.87 -17.68
C LEU A 92 4.43 3.45 -17.82
N LEU A 93 4.76 2.54 -16.89
CA LEU A 93 4.19 1.18 -16.89
C LEU A 93 2.66 1.19 -16.74
N VAL A 94 2.11 2.08 -15.91
CA VAL A 94 0.65 2.25 -15.77
C VAL A 94 0.03 2.74 -17.07
N VAL A 95 0.60 3.78 -17.69
CA VAL A 95 0.11 4.34 -18.96
C VAL A 95 0.18 3.32 -20.08
N LEU A 96 1.32 2.63 -20.22
CA LEU A 96 1.51 1.58 -21.23
C LEU A 96 0.51 0.44 -21.04
N ARG A 97 0.26 0.03 -19.79
CA ARG A 97 -0.73 -1.01 -19.50
C ARG A 97 -2.17 -0.57 -19.82
N GLN A 98 -2.50 0.70 -19.65
CA GLN A 98 -3.82 1.22 -20.02
C GLN A 98 -4.01 1.32 -21.54
N ARG A 99 -2.93 1.62 -22.28
CA ARG A 99 -2.93 1.73 -23.75
C ARG A 99 -2.84 0.36 -24.44
N PHE A 100 -2.09 -0.59 -23.88
CA PHE A 100 -1.81 -1.90 -24.48
C PHE A 100 -2.33 -3.04 -23.60
N LEU A 101 -3.48 -3.61 -23.97
CA LEU A 101 -4.15 -4.70 -23.23
C LEU A 101 -3.32 -6.00 -23.10
N ARG A 102 -2.33 -6.23 -23.97
CA ARG A 102 -1.48 -7.43 -23.97
C ARG A 102 -0.07 -7.21 -23.39
N TRP A 103 0.19 -6.07 -22.76
CA TRP A 103 1.53 -5.78 -22.24
C TRP A 103 1.90 -6.73 -21.09
N PRO A 104 3.04 -7.45 -21.16
CA PRO A 104 3.40 -8.48 -20.19
C PRO A 104 3.91 -7.91 -18.86
N LEU A 105 4.38 -6.66 -18.84
CA LEU A 105 4.94 -6.05 -17.63
C LEU A 105 3.85 -5.38 -16.79
N HIS A 106 3.67 -5.90 -15.58
CA HIS A 106 2.71 -5.36 -14.63
C HIS A 106 3.41 -4.41 -13.65
N PRO A 107 2.89 -3.18 -13.40
CA PRO A 107 3.50 -2.24 -12.45
C PRO A 107 3.62 -2.82 -11.04
N MET A 108 2.67 -3.65 -10.60
CA MET A 108 2.81 -4.38 -9.32
C MET A 108 3.98 -5.36 -9.33
N GLY A 109 4.23 -6.05 -10.46
CA GLY A 109 5.37 -6.96 -10.59
C GLY A 109 6.71 -6.24 -10.50
N PHE A 110 6.79 -5.03 -11.07
CA PHE A 110 7.94 -4.15 -10.91
C PHE A 110 8.17 -3.79 -9.43
N ILE A 111 7.13 -3.33 -8.72
CA ILE A 111 7.21 -2.98 -7.29
C ILE A 111 7.61 -4.18 -6.42
N TYR A 112 7.09 -5.38 -6.73
CA TYR A 112 7.49 -6.60 -6.03
C TYR A 112 8.95 -6.94 -6.31
N GLY A 113 9.41 -6.84 -7.56
CA GLY A 113 10.79 -7.13 -7.93
C GLY A 113 11.82 -6.19 -7.30
N THR A 114 11.46 -4.92 -7.06
CA THR A 114 12.41 -3.90 -6.58
C THR A 114 12.56 -3.81 -5.06
N GLY A 115 11.70 -4.47 -4.26
CA GLY A 115 11.87 -4.41 -2.80
C GLY A 115 10.83 -5.10 -1.92
N PHE A 116 9.67 -5.48 -2.48
CA PHE A 116 8.59 -6.09 -1.68
C PHE A 116 8.42 -7.60 -1.89
N GLY A 117 9.15 -8.19 -2.84
CA GLY A 117 8.96 -9.57 -3.30
C GLY A 117 9.07 -10.59 -2.18
N TRP A 118 10.03 -10.43 -1.26
CA TRP A 118 10.26 -11.39 -0.17
C TRP A 118 9.11 -11.50 0.86
N PHE A 119 8.27 -10.48 1.03
CA PHE A 119 7.11 -10.58 1.93
C PHE A 119 5.86 -11.09 1.23
N VAL A 120 5.73 -10.72 -0.03
CA VAL A 120 4.48 -10.89 -0.77
C VAL A 120 4.49 -12.17 -1.59
N TRP A 121 5.65 -12.81 -1.81
CA TRP A 121 5.74 -14.03 -2.62
C TRP A 121 4.87 -15.16 -2.05
N GLY A 122 4.89 -15.41 -0.74
CA GLY A 122 4.13 -16.50 -0.12
C GLY A 122 2.62 -16.28 -0.26
N ALA A 123 2.13 -15.11 0.13
CA ALA A 123 0.72 -14.74 -0.02
C ALA A 123 0.29 -14.72 -1.50
N SER A 124 1.17 -14.27 -2.41
CA SER A 124 0.92 -14.27 -3.85
C SER A 124 0.84 -15.68 -4.41
N PHE A 125 1.71 -16.57 -3.96
CA PHE A 125 1.71 -17.97 -4.37
C PHE A 125 0.42 -18.66 -3.93
N VAL A 126 0.01 -18.48 -2.67
CA VAL A 126 -1.26 -19.01 -2.16
C VAL A 126 -2.45 -18.42 -2.93
N GLY A 127 -2.47 -17.10 -3.15
CA GLY A 127 -3.53 -16.45 -3.92
C GLY A 127 -3.61 -16.95 -5.37
N TRP A 128 -2.46 -17.14 -6.02
CA TRP A 128 -2.37 -17.72 -7.35
C TRP A 128 -2.84 -19.18 -7.37
N PHE A 129 -2.41 -19.99 -6.40
CA PHE A 129 -2.79 -21.40 -6.29
C PHE A 129 -4.31 -21.54 -6.07
N CYS A 130 -4.88 -20.81 -5.12
CA CYS A 130 -6.32 -20.80 -4.89
C CYS A 130 -7.09 -20.36 -6.14
N LYS A 131 -6.63 -19.28 -6.81
CA LYS A 131 -7.24 -18.83 -8.07
C LYS A 131 -7.15 -19.91 -9.15
N TRP A 132 -6.01 -20.58 -9.28
CA TRP A 132 -5.79 -21.64 -10.24
C TRP A 132 -6.73 -22.83 -9.99
N VAL A 133 -6.85 -23.29 -8.75
CA VAL A 133 -7.78 -24.37 -8.36
C VAL A 133 -9.23 -23.97 -8.67
N VAL A 134 -9.66 -22.78 -8.25
CA VAL A 134 -11.03 -22.29 -8.48
C VAL A 134 -11.34 -22.16 -9.96
N ALA A 135 -10.40 -21.64 -10.76
CA ALA A 135 -10.59 -21.47 -12.19
C ALA A 135 -10.56 -22.82 -12.95
N ARG A 136 -9.70 -23.76 -12.55
CA ARG A 136 -9.52 -25.05 -13.22
C ARG A 136 -10.65 -26.04 -12.91
N TYR A 137 -11.12 -26.09 -11.66
CA TYR A 137 -12.11 -27.06 -11.21
C TYR A 137 -13.50 -26.49 -11.01
N GLY A 138 -13.64 -25.19 -10.73
CA GLY A 138 -14.93 -24.57 -10.38
C GLY A 138 -15.62 -23.80 -11.52
N GLY A 139 -14.90 -23.44 -12.58
CA GLY A 139 -15.43 -22.61 -13.67
C GLY A 139 -15.86 -21.20 -13.23
N ALA A 140 -16.50 -20.44 -14.15
CA ALA A 140 -16.81 -19.02 -13.95
C ALA A 140 -17.79 -18.74 -12.79
N ARG A 141 -18.73 -19.66 -12.53
CA ARG A 141 -19.76 -19.50 -11.49
C ARG A 141 -19.15 -19.63 -10.09
N THR A 142 -18.29 -20.61 -9.87
CA THR A 142 -17.57 -20.80 -8.59
C THR A 142 -16.64 -19.63 -8.30
N TYR A 143 -15.99 -19.06 -9.32
CA TYR A 143 -15.18 -17.85 -9.14
C TYR A 143 -15.99 -16.68 -8.59
N LEU A 144 -17.22 -16.46 -9.07
CA LEU A 144 -18.10 -15.40 -8.57
C LEU A 144 -18.57 -15.66 -7.13
N THR A 145 -18.80 -16.93 -6.75
CA THR A 145 -19.20 -17.32 -5.39
C THR A 145 -18.05 -17.18 -4.38
N VAL A 146 -16.81 -17.48 -4.78
CA VAL A 146 -15.64 -17.39 -3.89
C VAL A 146 -15.09 -15.96 -3.79
N ARG A 147 -15.37 -15.09 -4.78
CA ARG A 147 -14.98 -13.68 -4.77
C ARG A 147 -15.31 -12.92 -3.47
N PRO A 148 -16.53 -12.98 -2.89
CA PRO A 148 -16.84 -12.30 -1.63
C PRO A 148 -16.01 -12.80 -0.45
N PHE A 149 -15.58 -14.06 -0.41
CA PHE A 149 -14.72 -14.58 0.66
C PHE A 149 -13.36 -13.86 0.69
N PHE A 150 -12.69 -13.71 -0.46
CA PHE A 150 -11.42 -12.98 -0.53
C PHE A 150 -11.58 -11.49 -0.20
N LEU A 151 -12.69 -10.88 -0.61
CA LEU A 151 -13.00 -9.50 -0.22
C LEU A 151 -13.24 -9.38 1.29
N GLY A 152 -13.91 -10.38 1.90
CA GLY A 152 -14.08 -10.47 3.34
C GLY A 152 -12.76 -10.62 4.09
N LEU A 153 -11.79 -11.35 3.53
CA LEU A 153 -10.46 -11.49 4.12
C LEU A 153 -9.68 -10.17 4.12
N ILE A 154 -9.75 -9.42 3.01
CA ILE A 154 -9.17 -8.06 2.93
C ILE A 154 -9.87 -7.12 3.92
N PHE A 155 -11.20 -7.18 3.99
CA PHE A 155 -11.97 -6.35 4.90
C PHE A 155 -11.68 -6.69 6.37
N GLY A 156 -11.55 -7.98 6.69
CA GLY A 156 -11.18 -8.46 8.02
C GLY A 156 -9.82 -7.93 8.48
N GLU A 157 -8.82 -7.93 7.60
CA GLU A 157 -7.51 -7.31 7.89
C GLU A 157 -7.67 -5.82 8.22
N ILE A 158 -8.45 -5.08 7.44
CA ILE A 158 -8.72 -3.65 7.68
C ILE A 158 -9.45 -3.44 9.01
N CYS A 159 -10.48 -4.25 9.31
CA CYS A 159 -11.24 -4.17 10.55
C CYS A 159 -10.39 -4.44 11.79
N VAL A 160 -9.56 -5.50 11.76
CA VAL A 160 -8.65 -5.80 12.87
C VAL A 160 -7.68 -4.65 13.10
N ARG A 161 -7.16 -4.04 12.03
CA ARG A 161 -6.27 -2.86 12.15
C ARG A 161 -6.99 -1.65 12.73
N ALA A 162 -8.20 -1.37 12.28
CA ALA A 162 -9.01 -0.28 12.81
C ALA A 162 -9.35 -0.49 14.30
N LEU A 163 -9.66 -1.72 14.68
CA LEU A 163 -9.91 -2.11 16.07
C LEU A 163 -8.69 -1.81 16.94
N TRP A 164 -7.50 -2.23 16.51
CA TRP A 164 -6.27 -2.00 17.26
C TRP A 164 -5.91 -0.51 17.35
N ILE A 165 -6.12 0.28 16.29
CA ILE A 165 -5.96 1.74 16.35
C ILE A 165 -6.89 2.32 17.43
N GLY A 166 -8.15 1.87 17.49
CA GLY A 166 -9.08 2.30 18.53
C GLY A 166 -8.62 1.95 19.94
N VAL A 167 -8.10 0.73 20.14
CA VAL A 167 -7.55 0.29 21.43
C VAL A 167 -6.33 1.12 21.84
N SER A 168 -5.40 1.37 20.92
CA SER A 168 -4.21 2.19 21.17
C SER A 168 -4.57 3.63 21.57
N LEU A 169 -5.59 4.22 20.95
CA LEU A 169 -6.08 5.55 21.32
C LEU A 169 -6.68 5.59 22.73
N MET A 170 -7.37 4.52 23.16
CA MET A 170 -7.92 4.41 24.51
C MET A 170 -6.83 4.24 25.59
N GLN A 171 -5.72 3.60 25.25
CA GLN A 171 -4.61 3.35 26.16
C GLN A 171 -3.64 4.55 26.27
N GLY A 172 -3.81 5.58 25.45
CA GLY A 172 -2.89 6.73 25.39
C GLY A 172 -1.55 6.41 24.72
N GLU A 173 -1.37 5.20 24.21
CA GLU A 173 -0.18 4.77 23.47
C GLU A 173 -0.40 5.01 21.97
N MET A 174 -0.18 6.24 21.50
CA MET A 174 -0.14 6.50 20.06
C MET A 174 1.09 5.83 19.44
N GLY A 175 0.91 4.64 18.87
CA GLY A 175 1.97 3.86 18.22
C GLY A 175 2.17 2.44 18.73
N GLY A 176 1.50 2.05 19.83
CA GLY A 176 1.52 0.68 20.36
C GLY A 176 0.70 -0.26 19.48
N GLY A 177 1.23 -0.65 18.31
CA GLY A 177 0.64 -1.73 17.53
C GLY A 177 0.78 -3.08 18.26
N PHE A 178 -0.19 -3.99 18.11
CA PHE A 178 -0.19 -5.38 18.58
C PHE A 178 0.84 -5.70 19.69
N VAL A 179 0.63 -5.13 20.87
CA VAL A 179 1.42 -5.49 22.05
C VAL A 179 0.80 -6.76 22.63
N MET A 180 1.42 -7.89 22.31
CA MET A 180 1.71 -8.95 23.26
C MET A 180 3.22 -9.09 23.35
#